data_AF-A0A2R6QJH9-F1
#
_entry.id   AF-A0A2R6QJH9-F1
#
_cell.length_a   1.000
_cell.length_b   1.000
_cell.length_c   1.000
_cell.angle_alpha   90.00
_cell.angle_beta   90.00
_cell.angle_gamma   90.00
#
_symmetry.space_group_name_H-M   'P 1'
#
loop_
_entity.id
_entity.type
_entity.pdbx_description
1 polymer ?
#
loop_
_entity_poly.entity_id
_entity_poly.type
_entity_poly.pdbx_seq_one_letter_code
_entity_poly.pdbx_strand_id
1 'polypeptide(L)'
;LDFFDISLVDGFNVPMEFSPTSDGCTRGIKCTADINGQCPNELRAPGGCNNPCTVFKTDEYCCNSGNCGPTGFSRFFKDRCPDAYSYPKDDQTSTFTCPGGTNYKVVFCP
;
A
#
# COMPACT_ATOMS: atom_id res chain seq x y z
N LEU A 1 -13.89 4.03 -16.00
CA LEU A 1 -13.00 3.05 -15.34
C LEU A 1 -12.95 3.45 -13.89
N ASP A 2 -13.10 2.48 -13.02
CA ASP A 2 -12.80 2.66 -11.60
C ASP A 2 -11.30 2.41 -11.41
N PHE A 3 -10.67 3.22 -10.57
CA PHE A 3 -9.27 3.09 -10.18
C PHE A 3 -9.24 2.75 -8.70
N PHE A 4 -8.47 1.74 -8.33
CA PHE A 4 -8.41 1.27 -6.95
C PHE A 4 -7.03 0.70 -6.61
N ASP A 5 -6.70 0.76 -5.34
CA ASP A 5 -5.39 0.38 -4.81
C ASP A 5 -5.48 0.04 -3.31
N ILE A 6 -4.46 -0.66 -2.81
CA ILE A 6 -4.13 -0.69 -1.37
C ILE A 6 -2.91 0.20 -1.19
N SER A 7 -2.92 1.08 -0.20
CA SER A 7 -1.81 1.99 0.09
C SER A 7 -1.22 1.78 1.47
N LEU A 8 0.11 1.69 1.51
CA LEU A 8 0.93 1.64 2.72
C LEU A 8 1.71 2.96 2.91
N VAL A 9 1.36 4.02 2.16
CA VAL A 9 1.96 5.37 2.26
C VAL A 9 1.68 6.01 3.62
N ASP A 10 0.60 5.61 4.29
CA ASP A 10 0.27 6.02 5.66
C ASP A 10 0.56 4.92 6.69
N GLY A 11 1.22 3.84 6.28
CA GLY A 11 1.59 2.71 7.13
C GLY A 11 0.64 1.52 7.03
N PHE A 12 0.80 0.59 7.97
CA PHE A 12 0.09 -0.67 8.03
C PHE A 12 -0.32 -0.98 9.48
N ASN A 13 -1.50 -1.57 9.66
CA ASN A 13 -1.96 -2.06 10.95
C ASN A 13 -2.62 -3.45 10.87
N VAL A 14 -3.44 -3.71 9.84
CA VAL A 14 -4.19 -4.96 9.67
C VAL A 14 -4.06 -5.44 8.22
N PRO A 15 -3.81 -6.75 7.98
CA PRO A 15 -3.87 -7.36 6.66
C PRO A 15 -5.18 -7.05 5.92
N MET A 16 -5.10 -6.81 4.61
CA MET A 16 -6.27 -6.42 3.82
C MET A 16 -6.30 -7.09 2.44
N GLU A 17 -7.48 -7.47 2.00
CA GLU A 17 -7.82 -7.76 0.60
C GLU A 17 -8.80 -6.70 0.10
N PHE A 18 -8.55 -6.19 -1.09
CA PHE A 18 -9.46 -5.32 -1.84
C PHE A 18 -9.66 -5.91 -3.22
N SER A 19 -10.84 -6.47 -3.49
CA SER A 19 -11.09 -7.20 -4.73
C SER A 19 -12.46 -6.87 -5.33
N PRO A 20 -12.56 -6.83 -6.67
CA PRO A 20 -13.84 -6.71 -7.35
C PRO A 20 -14.69 -7.97 -7.16
N THR A 21 -16.00 -7.82 -7.33
CA THR A 21 -17.01 -8.88 -7.14
C THR A 21 -18.03 -8.96 -8.28
N SER A 22 -17.97 -8.05 -9.25
CA SER A 22 -18.90 -8.01 -10.39
C SER A 22 -18.21 -7.55 -11.68
N ASP A 23 -19.01 -7.41 -12.75
CA ASP A 23 -18.64 -6.77 -14.03
C ASP A 23 -17.44 -7.40 -14.75
N GLY A 24 -17.19 -8.69 -14.49
CA GLY A 24 -16.12 -9.47 -15.11
C GLY A 24 -14.72 -9.06 -14.68
N CYS A 25 -14.58 -8.12 -13.73
CA CYS A 25 -13.29 -7.76 -13.16
C CYS A 25 -12.91 -8.79 -12.10
N THR A 26 -11.74 -9.40 -12.24
CA THR A 26 -11.30 -10.52 -11.39
C THR A 26 -9.96 -10.28 -10.69
N ARG A 27 -9.18 -9.29 -11.14
CA ARG A 27 -7.90 -8.95 -10.53
C ARG A 27 -8.14 -8.07 -9.30
N GLY A 28 -7.90 -8.63 -8.13
CA GLY A 28 -7.89 -7.90 -6.86
C GLY A 28 -6.47 -7.66 -6.33
N ILE A 29 -6.40 -7.11 -5.11
CA ILE A 29 -5.17 -6.71 -4.42
C ILE A 29 -5.19 -7.35 -3.03
N LYS A 30 -4.06 -7.89 -2.59
CA LYS A 30 -3.88 -8.42 -1.24
C LYS A 30 -2.59 -7.93 -0.62
N CYS A 31 -2.66 -7.51 0.64
CA CYS A 31 -1.50 -7.23 1.47
C CYS A 31 -1.65 -7.98 2.79
N THR A 32 -1.02 -9.16 2.87
CA THR A 32 -1.25 -10.14 3.95
C THR A 32 0.02 -10.55 4.68
N ALA A 33 1.16 -9.96 4.35
CA ALA A 33 2.41 -10.21 5.05
C ALA A 33 2.35 -9.73 6.51
N ASP A 34 3.16 -10.36 7.37
CA ASP A 34 3.36 -9.91 8.75
C ASP A 34 4.26 -8.67 8.82
N ILE A 35 3.71 -7.53 8.37
CA ILE A 35 4.40 -6.24 8.38
C ILE A 35 4.63 -5.76 9.82
N ASN A 36 3.68 -5.98 10.73
CA ASN A 36 3.80 -5.54 12.13
C ASN A 36 4.91 -6.27 12.88
N GLY A 37 5.00 -7.60 12.73
CA GLY A 37 6.06 -8.39 13.35
C GLY A 37 7.43 -8.04 12.80
N GLN A 38 7.52 -7.81 11.48
CA GLN A 38 8.77 -7.53 10.78
C GLN A 38 9.12 -6.04 10.66
N CYS A 39 8.32 -5.16 11.25
CA CYS A 39 8.47 -3.72 11.11
C CYS A 39 9.87 -3.24 11.56
N PRO A 40 10.59 -2.45 10.74
CA PRO A 40 11.81 -1.79 11.15
C PRO A 40 11.59 -0.98 12.42
N ASN A 41 12.57 -0.96 13.32
CA ASN A 41 12.41 -0.35 14.64
C ASN A 41 12.09 1.14 14.55
N GLU A 42 12.62 1.82 13.54
CA GLU A 42 12.40 3.24 13.23
C GLU A 42 10.95 3.55 12.86
N LEU A 43 10.20 2.55 12.39
CA LEU A 43 8.84 2.70 11.88
C LEU A 43 7.77 2.11 12.80
N ARG A 44 8.17 1.41 13.88
CA ARG A 44 7.22 0.77 14.81
C ARG A 44 6.31 1.80 15.48
N ALA A 45 5.03 1.48 15.50
CA ALA A 45 4.00 2.23 16.21
C ALA A 45 3.12 1.27 17.05
N PRO A 46 2.41 1.77 18.08
CA PRO A 46 1.46 0.94 18.80
C PRO A 46 0.41 0.33 17.86
N GLY A 47 0.44 -0.99 17.68
CA GLY A 47 -0.50 -1.72 16.83
C GLY A 47 -0.25 -1.61 15.32
N GLY A 48 0.91 -1.11 14.88
CA GLY A 48 1.18 -0.91 13.46
C GLY A 48 2.63 -0.66 13.09
N CYS A 49 2.84 -0.39 11.80
CA CYS A 49 4.10 0.01 11.21
C CYS A 49 3.86 1.26 10.35
N ASN A 50 4.38 2.42 10.79
CA ASN A 50 4.23 3.67 10.06
C ASN A 50 5.02 3.65 8.75
N ASN A 51 4.61 4.45 7.78
CA ASN A 51 5.44 4.75 6.62
C ASN A 51 6.57 5.73 7.01
N PRO A 52 7.74 5.67 6.36
CA PRO A 52 8.80 6.66 6.58
C PRO A 52 8.36 8.12 6.36
N CYS A 53 7.40 8.42 5.47
CA CYS A 53 6.90 9.78 5.33
C CYS A 53 6.25 10.28 6.64
N THR A 54 5.41 9.45 7.27
CA THR A 54 4.75 9.76 8.55
C THR A 54 5.76 10.04 9.66
N VAL A 55 6.87 9.29 9.68
CA VAL A 55 7.90 9.38 10.73
C VAL A 55 8.86 10.54 10.48
N PHE A 56 9.44 10.62 9.29
CA PHE A 56 10.57 11.52 8.99
C PHE A 56 10.16 12.84 8.34
N LYS A 57 9.01 12.89 7.66
CA LYS A 57 8.45 14.11 7.04
C LYS A 57 9.41 14.82 6.09
N THR A 58 10.28 14.08 5.41
CA THR A 58 11.21 14.61 4.40
C THR A 58 10.65 14.39 2.99
N ASP A 59 11.06 15.22 2.04
CA ASP A 59 10.65 15.07 0.64
C ASP A 59 11.13 13.77 0.00
N GLU A 60 12.22 13.17 0.52
CA GLU A 60 12.69 11.84 0.11
C GLU A 60 11.60 10.77 0.26
N TYR A 61 10.81 10.84 1.34
CA TYR A 61 9.76 9.87 1.64
C TYR A 61 8.36 10.36 1.28
N CYS A 62 8.10 11.66 1.40
CA CYS A 62 6.78 12.26 1.21
C CYS A 62 6.54 12.77 -0.21
N CYS A 63 7.57 12.90 -1.04
CA CYS A 63 7.45 13.30 -2.45
C CYS A 63 6.72 14.64 -2.70
N ASN A 64 6.69 15.58 -1.76
CA ASN A 64 5.95 16.85 -1.96
C ASN A 64 6.58 17.71 -3.06
N SER A 65 7.90 17.62 -3.21
CA SER A 65 8.65 18.31 -4.25
C SER A 65 9.77 17.43 -4.81
N GLY A 66 10.23 17.76 -6.02
CA GLY A 66 11.34 17.06 -6.67
C GLY A 66 11.06 15.63 -7.14
N ASN A 67 12.14 14.93 -7.45
CA ASN A 67 12.11 13.52 -7.83
C ASN A 67 12.07 12.66 -6.57
N CYS A 68 11.17 11.70 -6.54
CA CYS A 68 11.15 10.69 -5.49
C CYS A 68 11.09 9.30 -6.12
N GLY A 69 11.50 8.31 -5.35
CA GLY A 69 11.61 6.94 -5.81
C GLY A 69 11.72 5.97 -4.64
N PRO A 70 11.95 4.68 -4.92
CA PRO A 70 12.01 3.67 -3.88
C PRO A 70 13.21 3.87 -2.94
N THR A 71 12.94 3.82 -1.64
CA THR A 71 13.92 3.91 -0.54
C THR A 71 14.11 2.54 0.11
N GLY A 72 15.04 2.41 1.06
CA GLY A 72 15.16 1.19 1.86
C GLY A 72 13.86 0.84 2.61
N PHE A 73 13.20 1.85 3.18
CA PHE A 73 11.94 1.68 3.90
C PHE A 73 10.75 1.41 2.99
N SER A 74 10.63 2.06 1.82
CA SER A 74 9.51 1.73 0.93
C SER A 74 9.67 0.33 0.32
N ARG A 75 10.89 -0.10 -0.01
CA ARG A 75 11.16 -1.49 -0.46
C ARG A 75 10.77 -2.52 0.59
N PHE A 76 10.95 -2.25 1.88
CA PHE A 76 10.47 -3.13 2.95
C PHE A 76 8.98 -3.45 2.82
N PHE A 77 8.14 -2.44 2.57
CA PHE A 77 6.71 -2.62 2.34
C PHE A 77 6.44 -3.29 0.99
N LYS A 78 7.14 -2.86 -0.07
CA LYS A 78 6.90 -3.36 -1.43
C LYS A 78 7.24 -4.84 -1.59
N ASP A 79 8.32 -5.30 -0.98
CA ASP A 79 8.73 -6.71 -1.02
C ASP A 79 7.69 -7.62 -0.34
N ARG A 80 6.93 -7.08 0.62
CA ARG A 80 5.91 -7.80 1.39
C ARG A 80 4.51 -7.70 0.79
N CYS A 81 4.22 -6.58 0.16
CA CYS A 81 2.96 -6.32 -0.53
C CYS A 81 3.24 -5.70 -1.90
N PRO A 82 3.62 -6.51 -2.92
CA PRO A 82 4.06 -6.01 -4.23
C PRO A 82 2.99 -5.22 -4.98
N ASP A 83 1.72 -5.51 -4.73
CA ASP A 83 0.58 -4.86 -5.38
C ASP A 83 0.12 -3.57 -4.67
N ALA A 84 0.70 -3.22 -3.52
CA ALA A 84 0.33 -2.04 -2.74
C ALA A 84 1.27 -0.85 -2.97
N TYR A 85 0.77 0.37 -2.86
CA TYR A 85 1.61 1.56 -2.85
C TYR A 85 2.52 1.54 -1.63
N SER A 86 3.84 1.62 -1.87
CA SER A 86 4.84 1.68 -0.79
C SER A 86 5.42 3.08 -0.56
N TYR A 87 5.28 3.96 -1.55
CA TYR A 87 5.64 5.38 -1.52
C TYR A 87 4.72 6.17 -2.47
N PRO A 88 4.64 7.52 -2.37
CA PRO A 88 3.62 8.31 -3.07
C PRO A 88 3.59 8.25 -4.60
N LYS A 89 4.70 7.90 -5.27
CA LYS A 89 4.80 7.80 -6.74
C LYS A 89 5.01 6.36 -7.22
N ASP A 90 4.43 5.40 -6.50
CA ASP A 90 4.49 3.96 -6.81
C ASP A 90 3.37 3.50 -7.77
N ASP A 91 2.96 4.36 -8.71
CA ASP A 91 1.76 4.17 -9.51
C ASP A 91 1.84 2.96 -10.45
N GLN A 92 3.02 2.74 -11.04
CA GLN A 92 3.23 1.77 -12.13
C GLN A 92 2.89 0.32 -11.75
N THR A 93 2.99 -0.02 -10.47
CA THR A 93 2.79 -1.40 -9.99
C THR A 93 1.63 -1.52 -8.99
N SER A 94 0.97 -0.42 -8.64
CA SER A 94 0.02 -0.36 -7.53
C SER A 94 -1.36 0.17 -7.92
N THR A 95 -1.53 0.70 -9.14
CA THR A 95 -2.83 1.14 -9.65
C THR A 95 -3.53 0.02 -10.39
N PHE A 96 -4.73 -0.35 -9.93
CA PHE A 96 -5.58 -1.34 -10.58
C PHE A 96 -6.81 -0.67 -11.14
N THR A 97 -7.36 -1.24 -12.22
CA THR A 97 -8.55 -0.70 -12.86
C THR A 97 -9.58 -1.79 -13.14
N CYS A 98 -10.84 -1.40 -13.03
CA CYS A 98 -12.00 -2.21 -13.43
C CYS A 98 -12.96 -1.36 -14.28
N PRO A 99 -13.91 -2.00 -15.00
CA PRO A 99 -15.03 -1.28 -15.62
C PRO A 99 -15.75 -0.39 -14.60
N GLY A 100 -16.25 0.76 -15.06
CA GLY A 100 -16.97 1.66 -14.16
C GLY A 100 -18.27 1.03 -13.66
N GLY A 101 -18.53 1.15 -12.36
CA GLY A 101 -19.72 0.56 -11.71
C GLY A 101 -19.48 -0.82 -11.11
N THR A 102 -18.21 -1.25 -11.03
CA THR A 102 -17.85 -2.54 -10.42
C THR A 102 -18.15 -2.50 -8.91
N ASN A 103 -18.69 -3.60 -8.37
CA ASN A 103 -18.82 -3.79 -6.93
C ASN A 103 -17.54 -4.39 -6.35
N TYR A 104 -17.21 -4.05 -5.11
CA TYR A 104 -15.99 -4.52 -4.47
C TYR A 104 -16.25 -5.05 -3.07
N LYS A 105 -15.31 -5.87 -2.59
CA LYS A 105 -15.20 -6.26 -1.18
C LYS A 105 -13.88 -5.76 -0.59
N VAL A 106 -13.94 -5.38 0.68
CA VAL A 106 -12.76 -5.11 1.51
C VAL A 106 -12.83 -6.10 2.67
N VAL A 107 -11.78 -6.90 2.83
CA VAL A 107 -11.70 -7.94 3.87
C VAL A 107 -10.48 -7.67 4.74
N PHE A 108 -10.72 -7.49 6.03
CA PHE A 108 -9.66 -7.42 7.04
C PHE A 108 -9.29 -8.83 7.49
N CYS A 109 -7.99 -9.11 7.63
CA CYS A 109 -7.46 -10.44 7.93
C CYS A 109 -7.98 -11.53 6.96
N PRO A 110 -7.81 -11.36 5.63
CA PRO A 110 -8.27 -12.32 4.62
C PRO A 110 -7.48 -13.63 4.61
#